data_AF-A0A2A3MNP1-F1
#
_entry.id   AF-A0A2A3MNP1-F1
#
_cell.length_a   1.000
_cell.length_b   1.000
_cell.length_c   1.000
_cell.angle_alpha   90.00
_cell.angle_beta   90.00
_cell.angle_gamma   90.00
#
_symmetry.space_group_name_H-M   'P 1'
#
loop_
_entity.id
_entity.type
_entity.pdbx_description
1 polymer ?
#
loop_
_entity_poly.entity_id
_entity_poly.type
_entity_poly.pdbx_seq_one_letter_code
_entity_poly.pdbx_strand_id
1 'polypeptide(L)'
;MSAEPAWKPATQQPLSELLALQRKAFAANPMPTAGQRRQWLNTLRDLLSAEREALIAAISSDFSHRSADETLLAELMPCLMGIDDARKNLQKWMK
;
A
#
# COMPACT_ATOMS: atom_id res chain seq x y z
N MET A 1 -5.72 -20.43 22.46
CA MET A 1 -6.22 -20.55 21.08
C MET A 1 -5.30 -19.71 20.22
N SER A 2 -4.36 -20.32 19.51
CA SER A 2 -3.47 -19.61 18.60
C SER A 2 -4.31 -19.16 17.41
N ALA A 3 -4.50 -17.86 17.24
CA ALA A 3 -5.07 -17.33 16.02
C ALA A 3 -4.09 -17.68 14.89
N GLU A 4 -4.53 -18.48 13.92
CA GLU A 4 -3.79 -18.63 12.67
C GLU A 4 -3.64 -17.25 12.04
N PRO A 5 -2.45 -16.84 11.58
CA PRO A 5 -2.31 -15.56 10.89
C PRO A 5 -3.21 -15.57 9.65
N ALA A 6 -4.01 -14.52 9.49
CA ALA A 6 -4.87 -14.31 8.31
C ALA A 6 -4.08 -14.21 6.99
N TRP A 7 -2.75 -14.12 7.07
CA TRP A 7 -1.85 -14.38 5.96
C TRP A 7 -1.71 -15.89 5.75
N LYS A 8 -2.48 -16.41 4.80
CA LYS A 8 -2.10 -17.65 4.11
C LYS A 8 -1.00 -17.27 3.11
N PRO A 9 0.18 -17.93 3.10
CA PRO A 9 1.09 -17.74 2.00
C PRO A 9 0.31 -18.13 0.74
N ALA A 10 0.11 -17.16 -0.16
CA ALA A 10 -0.33 -17.46 -1.51
C ALA A 10 0.53 -18.63 -2.00
N THR A 11 -0.10 -19.69 -2.51
CA THR A 11 0.57 -20.88 -3.07
C THR A 11 1.89 -20.45 -3.69
N GLN A 12 3.00 -20.84 -3.05
CA GLN A 12 4.28 -20.14 -3.13
C GLN A 12 4.79 -20.14 -4.58
N GLN A 13 4.41 -19.13 -5.38
CA GLN A 13 5.13 -18.83 -6.60
C GLN A 13 6.56 -18.52 -6.17
N PRO A 14 7.58 -19.17 -6.75
CA PRO A 14 8.96 -18.85 -6.46
C PRO A 14 9.19 -17.34 -6.60
N LEU A 15 9.91 -16.73 -5.65
CA LEU A 15 10.19 -15.30 -5.68
C LEU A 15 10.83 -14.84 -7.01
N SER A 16 11.57 -15.75 -7.67
CA SER A 16 12.12 -15.54 -9.01
C SER A 16 11.07 -15.32 -10.09
N GLU A 17 9.95 -16.05 -10.04
CA GLU A 17 8.84 -15.91 -10.98
C GLU A 17 8.09 -14.60 -10.76
N LEU A 18 7.81 -14.23 -9.50
CA LEU A 18 7.17 -12.96 -9.18
C LEU A 18 8.03 -11.77 -9.63
N LEU A 19 9.35 -11.83 -9.41
CA LEU A 19 10.27 -10.81 -9.89
C LEU A 19 10.29 -10.73 -11.43
N ALA A 20 10.26 -11.87 -12.12
CA ALA A 20 10.19 -11.89 -13.59
C ALA A 20 8.91 -11.21 -14.11
N LEU A 21 7.76 -11.44 -13.46
CA LEU A 21 6.50 -10.77 -13.78
C LEU A 21 6.57 -9.25 -13.56
N GLN A 22 7.13 -8.79 -12.44
CA GLN A 22 7.31 -7.37 -12.16
C GLN A 22 8.23 -6.69 -13.19
N ARG A 23 9.33 -7.35 -13.57
CA ARG A 23 10.25 -6.86 -14.62
C ARG A 23 9.56 -6.75 -15.98
N LYS A 24 8.75 -7.74 -16.34
CA LYS A 24 7.96 -7.72 -17.58
C LYS A 24 6.93 -6.58 -17.57
N ALA A 25 6.24 -6.36 -16.46
CA ALA A 25 5.28 -5.26 -16.32
C ALA A 25 5.95 -3.89 -16.43
N PHE A 26 7.13 -3.72 -15.80
CA PHE A 26 7.94 -2.50 -15.95
C PHE A 26 8.37 -2.27 -17.40
N ALA A 27 8.90 -3.31 -18.07
CA ALA A 27 9.35 -3.20 -19.46
C ALA A 27 8.20 -2.83 -20.43
N ALA A 28 6.95 -3.21 -20.12
CA ALA A 28 5.78 -2.86 -20.90
C ALA A 28 5.33 -1.38 -20.73
N ASN A 29 5.65 -0.74 -19.61
CA ASN A 29 5.32 0.67 -19.35
C ASN A 29 6.38 1.34 -18.44
N PRO A 30 7.60 1.58 -18.95
CA PRO A 30 8.74 1.98 -18.12
C PRO A 30 8.66 3.43 -17.61
N MET A 31 7.97 4.30 -18.35
CA MET A 31 7.75 5.71 -17.97
C MET A 31 6.27 6.08 -18.05
N PRO A 32 5.46 5.62 -17.07
CA PRO A 32 4.04 5.93 -17.04
C PRO A 32 3.81 7.43 -16.97
N THR A 33 2.79 7.89 -17.69
CA THR A 33 2.42 9.31 -17.72
C THR A 33 2.04 9.81 -16.33
N ALA A 34 2.14 11.12 -16.12
CA ALA A 34 1.72 11.73 -14.85
C ALA A 34 0.24 11.46 -14.51
N GLY A 35 -0.62 11.33 -15.53
CA GLY A 35 -2.03 10.94 -15.34
C GLY A 35 -2.17 9.54 -14.77
N GLN A 36 -1.45 8.56 -15.33
CA GLN A 36 -1.45 7.17 -14.84
C GLN A 36 -0.87 7.07 -13.42
N ARG A 37 0.26 7.74 -13.15
CA ARG A 37 0.85 7.76 -11.79
C ARG A 37 -0.11 8.39 -10.78
N ARG A 38 -0.82 9.47 -11.14
CA ARG A 38 -1.86 10.08 -10.29
C ARG A 38 -3.02 9.12 -10.05
N GLN A 39 -3.46 8.39 -11.07
CA GLN A 39 -4.50 7.38 -10.92
C GLN A 39 -4.09 6.30 -9.92
N TRP A 40 -2.87 5.76 -10.00
CA TRP A 40 -2.39 4.77 -9.04
C TRP A 40 -2.34 5.29 -7.61
N LEU A 41 -1.90 6.55 -7.43
CA LEU A 41 -1.93 7.19 -6.11
C LEU A 41 -3.36 7.38 -5.59
N ASN A 42 -4.34 7.71 -6.45
CA ASN A 42 -5.75 7.77 -6.06
C ASN A 42 -6.23 6.38 -5.61
N THR A 43 -5.98 5.35 -6.41
CA THR A 43 -6.39 3.98 -6.10
C THR A 43 -5.79 3.51 -4.77
N LEU A 44 -4.51 3.80 -4.52
CA LEU A 44 -3.86 3.45 -3.26
C LEU A 44 -4.50 4.18 -2.06
N ARG A 45 -4.76 5.47 -2.19
CA ARG A 45 -5.43 6.27 -1.15
C ARG A 45 -6.81 5.71 -0.82
N ASP A 46 -7.59 5.39 -1.85
CA ASP A 46 -8.95 4.91 -1.69
C ASP A 46 -8.95 3.50 -1.06
N LEU A 47 -8.01 2.63 -1.45
CA LEU A 47 -7.83 1.32 -0.84
C LEU A 47 -7.47 1.43 0.64
N LEU A 48 -6.49 2.27 1.01
CA LEU A 48 -6.12 2.48 2.42
C LEU A 48 -7.27 3.05 3.24
N SER A 49 -8.11 3.89 2.64
CA SER A 49 -9.28 4.44 3.31
C SER A 49 -10.38 3.40 3.51
N ALA A 50 -10.60 2.53 2.51
CA ALA A 50 -11.57 1.45 2.57
C ALA A 50 -11.17 0.34 3.56
N GLU A 51 -9.88 0.01 3.62
CA GLU A 51 -9.33 -1.03 4.49
C GLU A 51 -8.94 -0.53 5.90
N ARG A 52 -9.31 0.71 6.26
CA ARG A 52 -8.94 1.37 7.53
C ARG A 52 -9.18 0.48 8.74
N GLU A 53 -10.40 -0.03 8.89
CA GLU A 53 -10.79 -0.83 10.06
C GLU A 53 -10.07 -2.18 10.09
N ALA A 54 -9.87 -2.80 8.92
CA ALA A 54 -9.13 -4.05 8.80
C ALA A 54 -7.66 -3.86 9.21
N LEU A 55 -7.03 -2.76 8.80
CA LEU A 55 -5.66 -2.41 9.15
C LEU A 55 -5.52 -2.11 10.65
N ILE A 56 -6.46 -1.36 11.25
CA ILE A 56 -6.48 -1.10 12.69
C ILE A 56 -6.56 -2.41 13.47
N ALA A 57 -7.50 -3.29 13.09
CA ALA A 57 -7.68 -4.57 13.77
C ALA A 57 -6.44 -5.47 13.66
N ALA A 58 -5.83 -5.55 12.46
CA ALA A 58 -4.62 -6.32 12.24
C ALA A 58 -3.45 -5.80 13.07
N ILE A 59 -3.19 -4.49 13.04
CA ILE A 59 -2.10 -3.87 13.80
C ILE A 59 -2.33 -4.03 15.31
N SER A 60 -3.57 -3.86 15.79
CA SER A 60 -3.88 -4.07 17.20
C SER A 60 -3.58 -5.52 17.64
N SER A 61 -3.93 -6.49 16.78
CA SER A 61 -3.64 -7.91 17.00
C SER A 61 -2.13 -8.20 17.03
N ASP A 62 -1.37 -7.60 16.12
CA ASP A 62 0.07 -7.85 15.99
C ASP A 62 0.90 -7.17 17.10
N PHE A 63 0.40 -6.05 17.64
CA PHE A 63 1.15 -5.17 18.55
C PHE A 63 0.47 -5.00 19.92
N SER A 64 0.11 -6.10 20.58
CA SER A 64 -0.35 -6.11 21.98
C SER A 64 -1.50 -5.15 22.30
N HIS A 65 -2.54 -5.12 21.45
CA HIS A 65 -3.70 -4.22 21.60
C HIS A 65 -3.34 -2.74 21.49
N ARG A 66 -2.42 -2.39 20.59
CA ARG A 66 -2.18 -0.99 20.20
C ARG A 66 -3.50 -0.26 19.95
N SER A 67 -3.56 1.00 20.38
CA SER A 67 -4.78 1.81 20.27
C SER A 67 -5.09 2.12 18.79
N ALA A 68 -6.38 2.25 18.49
CA ALA A 68 -6.83 2.66 17.16
C ALA A 68 -6.34 4.08 16.80
N ASP A 69 -6.35 4.99 17.77
CA ASP A 69 -5.90 6.37 17.57
C ASP A 69 -4.40 6.47 17.26
N GLU A 70 -3.58 5.66 17.94
CA GLU A 70 -2.15 5.55 17.62
C GLU A 70 -1.97 5.04 16.20
N THR A 71 -2.70 3.97 15.82
CA THR A 71 -2.67 3.39 14.47
C THR A 71 -3.10 4.40 13.39
N LEU A 72 -4.11 5.19 13.68
CA LEU A 72 -4.59 6.24 12.79
C LEU A 72 -3.54 7.34 12.63
N LEU A 73 -2.93 7.78 13.74
CA LEU A 73 -2.03 8.92 13.77
C LEU A 73 -0.64 8.58 13.20
N ALA A 74 -0.08 7.41 13.52
CA ALA A 74 1.31 7.08 13.22
C ALA A 74 1.48 6.28 11.91
N GLU A 75 0.45 5.59 11.43
CA GLU A 75 0.54 4.74 10.24
C GLU A 75 -0.36 5.28 9.13
N LEU A 76 -1.67 5.37 9.36
CA LEU A 76 -2.62 5.70 8.29
C LEU A 76 -2.55 7.17 7.86
N MET A 77 -2.55 8.10 8.81
CA MET A 77 -2.49 9.54 8.53
C MET A 77 -1.23 9.92 7.71
N PRO A 78 0.01 9.57 8.12
CA PRO A 78 1.19 9.94 7.35
C PRO A 78 1.22 9.29 5.97
N CYS A 79 0.71 8.06 5.82
CA CYS A 79 0.57 7.43 4.51
C CYS A 79 -0.39 8.21 3.60
N LEU A 80 -1.59 8.56 4.09
CA LEU A 80 -2.59 9.30 3.30
C LEU A 80 -2.10 10.71 2.94
N MET A 81 -1.48 11.42 3.90
CA MET A 81 -0.89 12.73 3.67
C MET A 81 0.26 12.67 2.65
N GLY A 82 1.15 11.68 2.79
CA GLY A 82 2.25 11.48 1.84
C GLY A 82 1.76 11.19 0.42
N ILE A 83 0.68 10.41 0.28
CA ILE A 83 0.04 10.19 -1.02
C ILE A 83 -0.54 11.49 -1.57
N ASP A 84 -1.26 12.27 -0.77
CA ASP A 84 -1.87 13.52 -1.21
C ASP A 84 -0.81 14.57 -1.61
N ASP A 85 0.30 14.64 -0.87
CA ASP A 85 1.42 15.52 -1.20
C ASP A 85 2.14 15.07 -2.48
N ALA A 86 2.35 13.76 -2.64
CA ALA A 86 2.89 13.21 -3.88
C ALA A 86 1.99 13.53 -5.07
N ARG A 87 0.67 13.36 -4.95
CA ARG A 87 -0.30 13.71 -5.99
C ARG A 87 -0.22 15.19 -6.37
N LYS A 88 -0.16 16.10 -5.39
CA LYS A 88 -0.08 17.55 -5.66
C LYS A 88 1.19 17.92 -6.40
N ASN A 89 2.33 17.35 -6.02
CA ASN A 89 3.64 17.73 -6.53
C ASN A 89 4.15 16.89 -7.72
N LEU A 90 3.48 15.79 -8.07
CA LEU A 90 3.92 14.81 -9.07
C LEU A 90 4.41 15.43 -10.38
N GLN A 91 3.64 16.36 -10.96
CA GLN A 91 4.00 17.00 -12.23
C GLN A 91 5.27 17.83 -12.14
N LYS A 92 5.54 18.43 -10.97
CA LYS A 92 6.76 19.21 -10.72
C LYS A 92 7.98 18.28 -10.59
N TRP A 93 7.80 17.12 -9.96
CA TRP A 93 8.88 16.15 -9.74
C TRP A 93 9.22 15.29 -10.95
N MET A 94 8.31 15.17 -11.91
CA MET A 94 8.55 14.44 -13.16
C MET A 94 9.27 15.27 -14.23
N LYS A 95 9.49 16.56 -13.98
CA LYS A 95 10.36 17.42 -14.79
C LYS A 95 11.81 17.12 -14.47
#